data_AF-A0A7G1G9L4-F1
#
_entry.id   AF-A0A7G1G9L4-F1
#
_cell.length_a   1.000
_cell.length_b   1.000
_cell.length_c   1.000
_cell.angle_alpha   90.00
_cell.angle_beta   90.00
_cell.angle_gamma   90.00
#
_symmetry.space_group_name_H-M   'P 1'
#
loop_
_entity.id
_entity.type
_entity.pdbx_description
1 polymer ?
#
loop_
_entity_poly.entity_id
_entity_poly.type
_entity_poly.pdbx_seq_one_letter_code
_entity_poly.pdbx_strand_id
1 'polypeptide(L)'
;MKNSLLFLIIILSIFISIINFSNDTFYFISMLVVALTGFYGFFSNIKLWYHKSSHIIVSSLIGIILGGYELLKYGFGWLGVLTGNAPPALNIGIILFGTFSIFILYYEKKTLDKKKSDTLTKE
;
A
#
# COMPACT_ATOMS: atom_id res chain seq x y z
N MET A 1 -14.18 9.96 5.79
CA MET A 1 -12.72 9.88 5.56
C MET A 1 -12.22 8.46 5.35
N LYS A 2 -12.38 7.51 6.30
CA LYS A 2 -11.88 6.12 6.14
C LYS A 2 -12.38 5.43 4.86
N ASN A 3 -13.66 5.57 4.53
CA ASN A 3 -14.23 5.04 3.28
C ASN A 3 -13.60 5.68 2.03
N SER A 4 -13.33 6.99 2.06
CA SER A 4 -12.68 7.70 0.95
C SER A 4 -11.24 7.23 0.76
N LEU A 5 -10.50 7.00 1.85
CA LEU A 5 -9.15 6.43 1.80
C LEU A 5 -9.15 5.00 1.24
N LEU A 6 -10.06 4.15 1.72
CA LEU A 6 -10.24 2.79 1.20
C LEU A 6 -10.58 2.81 -0.29
N PHE A 7 -11.52 3.67 -0.69
CA PHE A 7 -11.90 3.82 -2.09
C PHE A 7 -10.72 4.26 -2.96
N LEU A 8 -9.91 5.21 -2.48
CA LEU A 8 -8.71 5.67 -3.16
C LEU A 8 -7.66 4.54 -3.29
N ILE A 9 -7.42 3.79 -2.21
CA ILE A 9 -6.54 2.61 -2.22
C ILE A 9 -7.01 1.59 -3.27
N ILE A 10 -8.31 1.29 -3.32
CA ILE A 10 -8.89 0.33 -4.28
C ILE A 10 -8.66 0.80 -5.71
N ILE A 11 -8.99 2.05 -6.04
CA ILE A 11 -8.83 2.57 -7.42
C ILE A 11 -7.37 2.55 -7.83
N LEU A 12 -6.47 3.08 -7.00
CA LEU A 12 -5.05 3.13 -7.30
C LEU A 12 -4.46 1.72 -7.47
N SER A 13 -4.87 0.79 -6.59
CA SER A 13 -4.37 -0.58 -6.66
C SER A 13 -4.87 -1.32 -7.90
N ILE A 14 -6.14 -1.19 -8.29
CA ILE A 14 -6.67 -1.75 -9.54
C ILE A 14 -5.94 -1.15 -10.75
N PHE A 15 -5.77 0.17 -10.78
CA PHE A 15 -5.10 0.84 -11.90
C PHE A 15 -3.66 0.34 -12.10
N ILE A 16 -2.87 0.29 -11.01
CA ILE A 16 -1.49 -0.23 -11.05
C ILE A 16 -1.47 -1.72 -11.39
N SER A 17 -2.43 -2.49 -10.89
CA SER A 17 -2.59 -3.91 -11.22
C SER A 17 -2.75 -4.10 -12.73
N ILE A 18 -3.66 -3.35 -13.37
CA ILE A 18 -3.89 -3.43 -14.82
C ILE A 18 -2.62 -3.12 -15.61
N ILE A 19 -1.87 -2.08 -15.22
CA ILE A 19 -0.61 -1.70 -15.87
C ILE A 19 0.45 -2.82 -15.77
N ASN A 20 0.46 -3.55 -14.66
CA ASN A 20 1.47 -4.58 -14.38
C ASN A 20 1.05 -6.00 -14.77
N PHE A 21 -0.16 -6.20 -15.28
CA PHE A 21 -0.73 -7.51 -15.59
C PHE A 21 0.18 -8.37 -16.47
N SER A 22 0.75 -7.78 -17.53
CA SER A 22 1.64 -8.45 -18.48
C SER A 22 3.13 -8.24 -18.21
N ASN A 23 3.49 -7.34 -17.29
CA ASN A 23 4.89 -6.95 -17.06
C ASN A 23 5.52 -7.66 -15.86
N ASP A 24 4.80 -7.74 -14.73
CA ASP A 24 5.31 -8.32 -13.50
C ASP A 24 4.16 -8.94 -12.69
N THR A 25 4.05 -10.27 -12.74
CA THR A 25 2.98 -11.02 -12.08
C THR A 25 3.00 -10.83 -10.57
N PHE A 26 4.16 -10.60 -9.95
CA PHE A 26 4.25 -10.35 -8.52
C PHE A 26 3.59 -9.02 -8.15
N TYR A 27 3.82 -7.96 -8.94
CA TYR A 27 3.13 -6.67 -8.75
C TYR A 27 1.65 -6.75 -9.03
N PHE A 28 1.25 -7.43 -10.11
CA PHE A 28 -0.16 -7.66 -10.42
C PHE A 28 -0.90 -8.32 -9.25
N ILE A 29 -0.43 -9.48 -8.79
CA ILE A 29 -1.09 -10.24 -7.72
C ILE A 29 -1.10 -9.44 -6.43
N SER A 30 0.03 -8.82 -6.06
CA SER A 30 0.11 -8.06 -4.81
C SER A 30 -0.85 -6.87 -4.79
N MET A 31 -0.95 -6.13 -5.91
CA MET A 31 -1.88 -5.01 -6.01
C MET A 31 -3.34 -5.46 -6.06
N LEU A 32 -3.61 -6.63 -6.64
CA LEU A 32 -4.93 -7.25 -6.58
C LEU A 32 -5.32 -7.64 -5.13
N VAL A 33 -4.37 -8.16 -4.35
CA VAL A 33 -4.59 -8.44 -2.91
C VAL A 33 -4.86 -7.13 -2.13
N VAL A 34 -4.13 -6.05 -2.44
CA VAL A 34 -4.41 -4.73 -1.84
C VAL A 34 -5.81 -4.24 -2.18
N ALA A 35 -6.24 -4.39 -3.43
CA ALA A 35 -7.57 -4.01 -3.89
C ALA A 35 -8.67 -4.81 -3.17
N LEU A 36 -8.52 -6.13 -3.06
CA LEU A 36 -9.46 -7.00 -2.37
C LEU A 36 -9.55 -6.70 -0.88
N THR A 37 -8.41 -6.45 -0.22
CA THR A 37 -8.35 -6.05 1.19
C THR A 37 -9.09 -4.72 1.40
N GLY A 38 -8.84 -3.75 0.52
CA GLY A 38 -9.56 -2.47 0.53
C GLY A 38 -11.06 -2.64 0.31
N PHE A 39 -11.46 -3.46 -0.65
CA PHE A 39 -12.85 -3.74 -0.98
C PHE A 39 -13.60 -4.35 0.20
N TYR A 40 -13.02 -5.38 0.81
CA TYR A 40 -13.60 -6.00 2.00
C TYR A 40 -13.74 -4.99 3.15
N GLY A 41 -12.71 -4.17 3.40
CA GLY A 41 -12.78 -3.10 4.39
C GLY A 41 -13.82 -2.02 4.09
N PHE A 42 -14.09 -1.74 2.82
CA PHE A 42 -15.07 -0.74 2.39
C PHE A 42 -16.51 -1.21 2.60
N PHE A 43 -16.83 -2.43 2.16
CA PHE A 43 -18.18 -3.01 2.22
C PHE A 43 -18.53 -3.66 3.56
N SER A 44 -17.55 -3.90 4.43
CA SER A 44 -17.80 -4.44 5.77
C SER A 44 -18.63 -3.48 6.63
N ASN A 45 -19.78 -3.98 7.11
CA ASN A 45 -20.66 -3.30 8.06
C ASN A 45 -20.33 -3.62 9.53
N ILE A 46 -19.13 -4.13 9.80
CA ILE A 46 -18.69 -4.46 11.17
C ILE A 46 -18.61 -3.16 12.00
N LYS A 47 -19.30 -3.15 13.15
CA LYS A 47 -19.39 -1.98 14.05
C LYS A 47 -18.09 -1.64 14.81
N LEU A 48 -17.07 -2.50 14.76
CA LEU A 48 -15.78 -2.26 15.40
C LEU A 48 -15.08 -1.05 14.76
N TRP A 49 -14.85 -0.01 15.56
CA TRP A 49 -14.37 1.30 15.10
C TRP A 49 -12.98 1.26 14.41
N TYR A 50 -12.17 0.26 14.74
CA TYR A 50 -10.82 0.05 14.19
C TYR A 50 -10.81 -0.90 12.99
N HIS A 51 -11.90 -1.61 12.68
CA HIS A 51 -11.92 -2.61 11.62
C HIS A 51 -11.47 -2.05 10.26
N LYS A 52 -12.03 -0.89 9.88
CA LYS A 52 -11.64 -0.18 8.64
C LYS A 52 -10.19 0.30 8.67
N SER A 53 -9.69 0.69 9.86
CA SER A 53 -8.30 1.08 10.05
C SER A 53 -7.35 -0.10 9.83
N SER A 54 -7.72 -1.30 10.28
CA SER A 54 -6.93 -2.52 10.07
C SER A 54 -6.72 -2.79 8.58
N HIS A 55 -7.77 -2.68 7.76
CA HIS A 55 -7.65 -2.86 6.31
C HIS A 55 -6.78 -1.79 5.66
N ILE A 56 -6.95 -0.52 6.05
CA ILE A 56 -6.08 0.57 5.58
C ILE A 56 -4.61 0.30 5.92
N ILE A 57 -4.32 -0.14 7.15
CA ILE A 57 -2.97 -0.45 7.62
C ILE A 57 -2.38 -1.63 6.84
N VAL A 58 -3.12 -2.73 6.70
CA VAL A 58 -2.64 -3.92 5.98
C VAL A 58 -2.37 -3.58 4.52
N SER A 59 -3.29 -2.90 3.83
CA SER A 59 -3.08 -2.41 2.47
C SER A 59 -1.83 -1.53 2.36
N SER A 60 -1.61 -0.64 3.33
CA SER A 60 -0.45 0.25 3.36
C SER A 60 0.86 -0.51 3.59
N LEU A 61 0.87 -1.51 4.48
CA LEU A 61 2.07 -2.33 4.72
C LEU A 61 2.49 -3.09 3.46
N ILE A 62 1.55 -3.68 2.73
CA ILE A 62 1.84 -4.33 1.45
C ILE A 62 2.42 -3.31 0.46
N GLY A 63 1.84 -2.11 0.35
CA GLY A 63 2.36 -1.05 -0.52
C GLY A 63 3.79 -0.62 -0.17
N ILE A 64 4.11 -0.49 1.12
CA ILE A 64 5.47 -0.17 1.60
C ILE A 64 6.45 -1.27 1.22
N ILE A 65 6.08 -2.53 1.43
CA ILE A 65 6.92 -3.69 1.06
C ILE A 65 7.18 -3.70 -0.44
N LEU A 66 6.17 -3.44 -1.27
CA LEU A 66 6.33 -3.37 -2.73
C LEU A 66 7.25 -2.21 -3.14
N GLY A 67 7.10 -1.03 -2.54
CA GLY A 67 7.99 0.10 -2.79
C GLY A 67 9.44 -0.21 -2.41
N GLY A 68 9.66 -0.82 -1.23
CA GLY A 68 10.98 -1.25 -0.80
C GLY A 68 11.57 -2.33 -1.70
N TYR A 69 10.77 -3.31 -2.13
CA TYR A 69 11.19 -4.34 -3.06
C TYR A 69 11.61 -3.75 -4.41
N GLU A 70 10.86 -2.79 -4.97
CA GLU A 70 11.25 -2.13 -6.22
C GLU A 70 12.55 -1.34 -6.06
N LEU A 71 12.76 -0.64 -4.95
CA LEU A 71 14.03 0.03 -4.66
C LEU A 71 15.21 -0.94 -4.57
N LEU A 72 15.02 -2.08 -3.91
CA LEU A 72 16.05 -3.13 -3.83
C LEU A 72 16.31 -3.77 -5.19
N LYS A 73 15.26 -4.11 -5.95
CA LYS A 73 15.36 -4.64 -7.31
C LYS A 73 16.14 -3.69 -8.22
N TYR A 74 15.83 -2.40 -8.14
CA TYR A 74 16.54 -1.36 -8.89
C TYR A 74 18.00 -1.23 -8.44
N GLY A 75 18.24 -1.11 -7.13
CA GLY A 75 19.57 -0.95 -6.55
C GLY A 75 20.50 -2.14 -6.83
N PHE A 76 20.00 -3.38 -6.70
CA PHE A 76 20.76 -4.57 -7.03
C PHE A 76 20.93 -4.76 -8.55
N GLY A 77 19.96 -4.37 -9.36
CA GLY A 77 20.11 -4.42 -10.81
C GLY A 77 21.21 -3.49 -11.34
N TRP A 78 21.50 -2.37 -10.64
CA TRP A 78 22.67 -1.54 -10.93
C TRP A 78 24.01 -2.27 -10.73
N LEU A 79 24.10 -3.24 -9.82
CA LEU A 79 25.30 -4.08 -9.70
C LEU A 79 25.50 -4.96 -10.93
N GLY A 80 24.42 -5.38 -11.59
CA GLY A 80 24.46 -6.15 -12.84
C GLY A 80 24.90 -5.33 -14.06
N VAL A 81 24.88 -3.99 -13.98
CA VAL A 81 25.42 -3.12 -15.05
C VAL A 81 26.95 -3.27 -15.13
N LEU A 82 27.61 -3.57 -14.00
CA LEU A 82 29.05 -3.83 -13.96
C LEU A 82 29.44 -5.10 -14.74
N THR A 83 28.47 -5.97 -15.06
CA THR A 83 28.67 -7.18 -15.87
C THR A 83 28.14 -7.02 -17.31
N GLY A 84 27.84 -5.79 -17.74
CA GLY A 84 27.47 -5.48 -19.14
C GLY A 84 25.96 -5.50 -19.45
N ASN A 85 25.10 -5.62 -18.44
CA ASN A 85 23.65 -5.54 -18.64
C ASN A 85 23.15 -4.09 -18.66
N ALA A 86 22.02 -3.85 -19.35
CA ALA A 86 21.32 -2.57 -19.27
C ALA A 86 20.76 -2.34 -17.86
N PRO A 87 20.68 -1.07 -17.39
CA PRO A 87 20.08 -0.78 -16.09
C PRO A 87 18.61 -1.21 -16.07
N PRO A 88 18.12 -1.78 -14.95
CA PRO A 88 16.73 -2.18 -14.83
C PRO A 88 15.80 -0.96 -14.96
N ALA A 89 14.65 -1.13 -15.60
CA ALA A 89 13.62 -0.10 -15.63
C ALA A 89 12.96 0.02 -14.24
N LEU A 90 12.89 1.25 -13.73
CA LEU A 90 12.24 1.55 -12.45
C LEU A 90 10.71 1.66 -12.64
N ASN A 91 9.95 0.92 -11.84
CA ASN A 91 8.50 1.01 -11.79
C ASN A 91 8.05 2.17 -10.90
N ILE A 92 8.01 3.37 -11.49
CA ILE A 92 7.65 4.61 -10.79
C ILE A 92 6.28 4.51 -10.10
N GLY A 93 5.32 3.80 -10.71
CA GLY A 93 3.99 3.62 -10.13
C GLY A 93 4.02 2.90 -8.78
N ILE A 94 4.85 1.86 -8.65
CA ILE A 94 5.03 1.11 -7.39
C ILE A 94 5.73 1.97 -6.34
N ILE A 95 6.75 2.76 -6.73
CA ILE A 95 7.45 3.67 -5.81
C ILE A 95 6.51 4.76 -5.27
N LEU A 96 5.71 5.37 -6.15
CA LEU A 96 4.73 6.38 -5.74
C LEU A 96 3.66 5.77 -4.83
N PHE A 97 3.17 4.57 -5.14
CA PHE A 97 2.20 3.88 -4.30
C PHE A 97 2.78 3.51 -2.93
N GLY A 98 4.02 3.03 -2.87
CA GLY A 98 4.72 2.75 -1.62
C GLY A 98 4.91 4.00 -0.77
N THR A 99 5.34 5.11 -1.37
CA THR A 99 5.47 6.41 -0.69
C THR A 99 4.13 6.90 -0.15
N PHE A 100 3.08 6.81 -0.96
CA PHE A 100 1.70 7.13 -0.56
C PHE A 100 1.24 6.26 0.61
N SER A 101 1.61 4.97 0.61
CA SER A 101 1.28 4.02 1.68
C SER A 101 1.97 4.38 3.00
N ILE A 102 3.22 4.87 2.98
CA ILE A 102 3.90 5.40 4.18
C ILE A 102 3.09 6.57 4.76
N PHE A 103 2.66 7.50 3.91
CA PHE A 103 1.89 8.66 4.35
C PHE A 103 0.55 8.26 4.99
N ILE A 104 -0.19 7.34 4.37
CA ILE A 104 -1.44 6.82 4.92
C ILE A 104 -1.20 6.15 6.27
N LEU A 105 -0.18 5.29 6.37
CA LEU A 105 0.13 4.57 7.59
C LEU A 105 0.44 5.53 8.74
N TYR A 106 1.25 6.57 8.47
CA TYR A 106 1.57 7.60 9.45
C TYR A 106 0.31 8.33 9.93
N TYR A 107 -0.55 8.75 9.01
CA TYR A 107 -1.79 9.45 9.32
C TYR A 107 -2.76 8.57 10.13
N GLU A 108 -2.90 7.29 9.75
CA GLU A 108 -3.81 6.38 10.43
C GLU A 108 -3.30 6.06 11.83
N LYS A 109 -1.99 5.85 12.01
CA LYS A 109 -1.37 5.68 13.33
C LYS A 109 -1.67 6.88 14.24
N LYS A 110 -1.44 8.10 13.76
CA LYS A 110 -1.75 9.33 14.52
C LYS A 110 -3.22 9.41 14.90
N THR A 111 -4.13 9.00 14.02
CA THR A 111 -5.57 8.98 14.27
C THR A 111 -5.95 7.96 15.35
N LEU A 112 -5.34 6.77 15.34
CA LEU A 112 -5.54 5.74 16.35
C LEU A 112 -5.00 6.17 17.72
N ASP A 113 -3.81 6.76 17.76
CA ASP A 113 -3.19 7.23 19.00
C ASP A 113 -4.02 8.34 19.66
N LYS A 114 -4.53 9.30 18.85
CA LYS A 114 -5.44 10.34 19.34
C LYS A 114 -6.70 9.74 19.98
N LYS A 115 -7.32 8.77 19.30
CA LYS A 115 -8.52 8.10 19.83
C LYS A 115 -8.24 7.36 21.13
N LYS A 116 -7.09 6.67 21.23
CA LYS A 116 -6.69 5.98 22.46
C LYS A 116 -6.57 6.98 23.62
N SER A 117 -5.92 8.12 23.39
CA SER A 117 -5.80 9.19 24.40
C SER A 117 -7.15 9.73 24.84
N ASP A 118 -8.07 10.00 23.90
CA ASP A 118 -9.42 10.53 24.19
C ASP A 118 -10.30 9.54 24.97
N THR A 119 -9.97 8.25 24.93
CA THR A 119 -10.70 7.20 25.66
C THR A 119 -10.19 7.07 27.09
N LEU A 120 -8.87 7.21 27.29
CA LEU A 120 -8.21 7.14 28.60
C LEU A 120 -8.45 8.37 29.49
N THR A 121 -8.77 9.53 28.91
CA THR A 121 -9.10 10.76 29.67
C THR A 121 -10.58 10.88 30.03
N LYS A 122 -11.43 9.95 29.58
CA LYS A 122 -12.87 9.91 29.86
C LYS A 122 -13.27 8.86 30.89
N GLU A 123 -12.30 8.09 31.38
CA GLU A 123 -12.41 7.19 32.55
C GLU A 123 -11.80 7.88 33.77
#